data_AF-A0A180F6I6-F1
#
_entry.id   AF-A0A180F6I6-F1
#
_cell.length_a   1.000
_cell.length_b   1.000
_cell.length_c   1.000
_cell.angle_alpha   90.00
_cell.angle_beta   90.00
_cell.angle_gamma   90.00
#
_symmetry.space_group_name_H-M   'P 1'
#
loop_
_entity.id
_entity.type
_entity.pdbx_description
1 polymer ?
#
loop_
_entity_poly.entity_id
_entity_poly.type
_entity_poly.pdbx_seq_one_letter_code
_entity_poly.pdbx_strand_id
1 'polypeptide(L)'
;MPRAEKGGMLRSLWYGRTLSLMTRFLSIFAALLLLGYIVAASFLFSDTADGEAVCNSLEVVVKDSLHTHFINQQEVAALLKRAGLDPAGKPLATIDTEQLETELLKNDMISRAEAYKTPSGAIKLEIRQKIPILRVISLYGNFHVDSRGGTMPVSPRHVALLPVASGYVEKSLATTDLYRFALFLQANKFWNDQIEQIYVGQDKMVELVPRVGDHRILLGSFDNFEEKLENLQLFYKQAIPVTGWEKYSVINLRYKDQIVCTRK
;
A
#
# COMPACT_ATOMS: atom_id res chain seq x y z
N MET A 1 58.70 74.13 22.80
CA MET A 1 57.44 74.46 22.08
C MET A 1 57.27 73.51 20.90
N PRO A 2 56.08 72.93 20.65
CA PRO A 2 55.91 71.72 19.84
C PRO A 2 55.55 72.04 18.38
N ARG A 3 56.10 71.28 17.41
CA ARG A 3 55.51 71.17 16.06
C ARG A 3 56.03 69.95 15.28
N ALA A 4 55.70 68.74 15.72
CA ALA A 4 55.98 67.53 14.95
C ALA A 4 54.87 66.49 15.17
N GLU A 5 53.67 66.74 14.62
CA GLU A 5 52.61 65.72 14.71
C GLU A 5 51.56 65.73 13.58
N LYS A 6 51.75 66.52 12.51
CA LYS A 6 50.73 66.62 11.43
C LYS A 6 51.01 65.77 10.17
N GLY A 7 52.20 65.18 10.04
CA GLY A 7 52.61 64.45 8.81
C GLY A 7 52.24 62.96 8.78
N GLY A 8 52.28 62.27 9.92
CA GLY A 8 52.04 60.81 9.99
C GLY A 8 50.57 60.41 9.85
N MET A 9 49.65 61.25 10.34
CA MET A 9 48.22 60.98 10.36
C MET A 9 47.58 61.02 8.96
N LEU A 10 48.09 61.87 8.05
CA LEU A 10 47.57 61.96 6.67
C LEU A 10 48.03 60.79 5.78
N ARG A 11 49.22 60.23 6.02
CA ARG A 11 49.74 59.08 5.27
C ARG A 11 49.08 57.76 5.68
N SER A 12 48.77 57.56 6.97
CA SER A 12 48.04 56.37 7.44
C SER A 12 46.57 56.35 6.99
N LEU A 13 45.91 57.52 6.95
CA LEU A 13 44.54 57.67 6.43
C LEU A 13 44.44 57.41 4.91
N TRP A 14 45.49 57.72 4.14
CA TRP A 14 45.54 57.46 2.69
C TRP A 14 45.82 55.99 2.36
N TYR A 15 46.74 55.34 3.11
CA TYR A 15 47.04 53.91 2.96
C TYR A 15 45.87 53.01 3.40
N GLY A 16 45.17 53.36 4.49
CA GLY A 16 43.98 52.63 4.94
C GLY A 16 42.79 52.76 3.98
N ARG A 17 42.61 53.92 3.34
CA ARG A 17 41.57 54.13 2.32
C ARG A 17 41.86 53.38 1.01
N THR A 18 43.11 53.36 0.56
CA THR A 18 43.51 52.63 -0.67
C THR A 18 43.47 51.12 -0.49
N LEU A 19 43.87 50.60 0.67
CA LEU A 19 43.74 49.18 1.01
C LEU A 19 42.26 48.73 1.13
N SER A 20 41.40 49.58 1.71
CA SER A 20 39.94 49.37 1.79
C SER A 20 39.25 49.41 0.42
N LEU A 21 39.70 50.28 -0.47
CA LEU A 21 39.23 50.32 -1.86
C LEU A 21 39.65 49.05 -2.62
N MET A 22 40.91 48.62 -2.50
CA MET A 22 41.42 47.39 -3.13
C MET A 22 40.69 46.12 -2.69
N THR A 23 40.38 45.98 -1.39
CA THR A 23 39.62 44.81 -0.90
C THR A 23 38.17 44.83 -1.38
N ARG A 24 37.54 46.01 -1.49
CA ARG A 24 36.21 46.16 -2.09
C ARG A 24 36.19 45.78 -3.58
N PHE A 25 37.17 46.23 -4.35
CA PHE A 25 37.29 45.85 -5.77
C PHE A 25 37.52 44.34 -5.94
N LEU A 26 38.38 43.74 -5.10
CA LEU A 26 38.63 42.30 -5.15
C LEU A 26 37.37 41.50 -4.77
N SER A 27 36.59 41.95 -3.78
CA SER A 27 35.33 41.31 -3.41
C SER A 27 34.25 41.44 -4.49
N ILE A 28 34.18 42.58 -5.20
CA ILE A 28 33.25 42.76 -6.32
C ILE A 28 33.65 41.86 -7.49
N PHE A 29 34.95 41.77 -7.79
CA PHE A 29 35.45 40.90 -8.85
C PHE A 29 35.23 39.42 -8.54
N ALA A 30 35.49 39.00 -7.30
CA ALA A 30 35.20 37.64 -6.84
C ALA A 30 33.69 37.33 -6.89
N ALA A 31 32.84 38.28 -6.51
CA ALA A 31 31.38 38.13 -6.61
C ALA A 31 30.91 38.02 -8.07
N LEU A 32 31.52 38.78 -9.00
CA LEU A 32 31.22 38.68 -10.43
C LEU A 32 31.68 37.35 -11.03
N LEU A 33 32.84 36.83 -10.61
CA LEU A 33 33.28 35.50 -11.03
C LEU A 33 32.38 34.39 -10.46
N LEU A 34 31.96 34.52 -9.20
CA LEU A 34 31.01 33.59 -8.59
C LEU A 34 29.66 33.63 -9.29
N LEU A 35 29.16 34.82 -9.61
CA LEU A 35 27.91 35.00 -10.35
C LEU A 35 28.03 34.42 -11.76
N GLY A 36 29.13 34.69 -12.46
CA GLY A 36 29.40 34.12 -13.78
C GLY A 36 29.50 32.59 -13.76
N TYR A 37 30.12 32.03 -12.71
CA TYR A 37 30.16 30.58 -12.51
C TYR A 37 28.78 30.00 -12.22
N ILE A 38 27.97 30.63 -11.37
CA ILE A 38 26.59 30.19 -11.09
C ILE A 38 25.74 30.22 -12.37
N VAL A 39 25.86 31.29 -13.16
CA VAL A 39 25.18 31.42 -14.45
C VAL A 39 25.65 30.34 -15.42
N ALA A 40 26.96 30.15 -15.59
CA ALA A 40 27.50 29.11 -16.47
C ALA A 40 27.12 27.69 -16.02
N ALA A 41 27.16 27.41 -14.72
CA ALA A 41 26.70 26.15 -14.15
C ALA A 41 25.20 25.96 -14.42
N SER A 42 24.38 27.00 -14.25
CA SER A 42 22.95 26.90 -14.54
C SER A 42 22.67 26.56 -16.01
N PHE A 43 23.43 27.09 -16.97
CA PHE A 43 23.29 26.72 -18.39
C PHE A 43 23.76 25.27 -18.66
N LEU A 44 24.90 24.86 -18.09
CA LEU A 44 25.42 23.49 -18.24
C LEU A 44 24.49 22.42 -17.63
N PHE A 45 23.80 22.73 -16.54
CA PHE A 45 22.81 21.83 -15.93
C PHE A 45 21.42 21.94 -16.59
N SER A 46 21.12 23.02 -17.31
CA SER A 46 19.83 23.19 -18.03
C SER A 46 19.80 22.45 -19.38
N ASP A 47 20.94 22.27 -20.05
CA ASP A 47 21.01 21.68 -21.41
C ASP A 47 20.81 20.15 -21.47
N THR A 48 20.51 19.49 -20.35
CA THR A 48 20.13 18.06 -20.34
C THR A 48 18.62 17.82 -20.27
N ALA A 49 17.83 18.90 -20.31
CA ALA A 49 16.38 18.83 -20.19
C ALA A 49 15.67 18.92 -21.55
N ASP A 50 14.95 17.84 -21.87
CA ASP A 50 13.63 17.86 -22.50
C ASP A 50 13.44 17.67 -24.02
N GLY A 51 14.50 17.53 -24.84
CA GLY A 51 14.34 17.32 -26.29
C GLY A 51 14.49 15.88 -26.80
N GLU A 52 15.64 15.26 -26.49
CA GLU A 52 16.12 14.07 -27.22
C GLU A 52 16.40 12.85 -26.33
N ALA A 53 16.26 12.98 -25.01
CA ALA A 53 16.52 11.88 -24.10
C ALA A 53 15.48 10.77 -24.30
N VAL A 54 15.93 9.61 -24.78
CA VAL A 54 15.11 8.42 -24.99
C VAL A 54 15.01 7.62 -23.70
N CYS A 55 13.87 6.97 -23.47
CA CYS A 55 13.71 6.05 -22.36
C CYS A 55 14.56 4.79 -22.59
N ASN A 56 15.63 4.67 -21.80
CA ASN A 56 16.61 3.59 -21.92
C ASN A 56 16.12 2.27 -21.30
N SER A 57 15.28 2.35 -20.26
CA SER A 57 14.77 1.18 -19.55
C SER A 57 13.44 1.46 -18.84
N LEU A 58 12.66 0.39 -18.66
CA LEU A 58 11.51 0.36 -17.76
C LEU A 58 11.90 -0.42 -16.50
N GLU A 59 11.88 0.25 -15.35
CA GLU A 59 12.21 -0.32 -14.05
C GLU A 59 10.93 -0.54 -13.24
N VAL A 60 10.50 -1.79 -13.08
CA VAL A 60 9.30 -2.11 -12.28
C VAL A 60 9.68 -2.62 -10.90
N VAL A 61 9.18 -1.96 -9.87
CA VAL A 61 9.35 -2.35 -8.46
C VAL A 61 8.00 -2.68 -7.85
N VAL A 62 7.79 -3.96 -7.53
CA VAL A 62 6.60 -4.43 -6.81
C VAL A 62 6.92 -4.44 -5.31
N LYS A 63 6.41 -3.45 -4.58
CA LYS A 63 6.85 -3.14 -3.20
C LYS A 63 6.46 -4.21 -2.18
N ASP A 64 5.34 -4.88 -2.39
CA ASP A 64 4.76 -5.88 -1.49
C ASP A 64 5.01 -7.33 -1.93
N SER A 65 5.90 -7.53 -2.90
CA SER A 65 6.23 -8.82 -3.51
C SER A 65 6.76 -9.89 -2.55
N LEU A 66 7.14 -9.55 -1.31
CA LEU A 66 7.53 -10.51 -0.26
C LEU A 66 6.34 -11.11 0.49
N HIS A 67 5.16 -10.49 0.40
CA HIS A 67 3.97 -10.86 1.15
C HIS A 67 2.80 -11.22 0.23
N THR A 68 2.76 -10.62 -0.97
CA THR A 68 1.73 -10.85 -1.98
C THR A 68 2.38 -11.22 -3.31
N HIS A 69 1.79 -12.19 -4.02
CA HIS A 69 2.35 -12.70 -5.29
C HIS A 69 1.32 -12.71 -6.42
N PHE A 70 0.31 -11.84 -6.35
CA PHE A 70 -0.74 -11.71 -7.36
C PHE A 70 -0.26 -11.17 -8.71
N ILE A 71 0.72 -10.24 -8.72
CA ILE A 71 1.29 -9.60 -9.91
C ILE A 71 2.81 -9.60 -9.79
N ASN A 72 3.50 -9.73 -10.92
CA ASN A 72 4.95 -9.59 -10.98
C ASN A 72 5.40 -8.56 -12.04
N GLN A 73 6.69 -8.26 -12.07
CA GLN A 73 7.26 -7.26 -12.97
C GLN A 73 6.98 -7.55 -14.46
N GLN A 74 7.04 -8.82 -14.87
CA GLN A 74 6.80 -9.22 -16.26
C GLN A 74 5.35 -8.98 -16.68
N GLU A 75 4.41 -9.21 -15.76
CA GLU A 75 2.99 -9.00 -16.00
C GLU A 75 2.66 -7.51 -16.13
N VAL A 76 3.25 -6.65 -15.29
CA VAL A 76 3.14 -5.19 -15.40
C VAL A 76 3.64 -4.71 -16.77
N ALA A 77 4.84 -5.16 -17.18
CA ALA A 77 5.38 -4.82 -18.50
C ALA A 77 4.48 -5.33 -19.64
N ALA A 78 3.92 -6.54 -19.51
CA ALA A 78 3.00 -7.11 -20.48
C ALA A 78 1.67 -6.34 -20.58
N LEU A 79 1.14 -5.83 -19.47
CA LEU A 79 -0.07 -5.00 -19.46
C LEU A 79 0.15 -3.72 -20.27
N LEU A 80 1.23 -3.00 -20.00
CA LEU A 80 1.57 -1.77 -20.75
C LEU A 80 1.83 -2.06 -22.23
N LYS A 81 2.53 -3.15 -22.55
CA LYS A 81 2.80 -3.54 -23.93
C LYS A 81 1.51 -3.86 -24.70
N ARG A 82 0.56 -4.58 -24.09
CA ARG A 82 -0.75 -4.88 -24.70
C ARG A 82 -1.58 -3.61 -24.93
N ALA A 83 -1.44 -2.61 -24.06
CA ALA A 83 -2.08 -1.31 -24.21
C ALA A 83 -1.37 -0.37 -25.20
N GLY A 84 -0.22 -0.77 -25.78
CA GLY A 84 0.59 0.09 -26.67
C GLY A 84 1.40 1.17 -25.92
N LEU A 85 1.44 1.08 -24.60
CA LEU A 85 2.04 2.06 -23.69
C LEU A 85 3.46 1.68 -23.23
N ASP A 86 4.12 0.74 -23.91
CA ASP A 86 5.52 0.40 -23.63
C ASP A 86 6.40 1.66 -23.78
N PRO A 87 7.07 2.13 -22.70
CA PRO A 87 7.87 3.35 -22.75
C PRO A 87 9.25 3.15 -23.37
N ALA A 88 9.74 1.91 -23.43
CA ALA A 88 11.10 1.62 -23.88
C ALA A 88 11.34 2.12 -25.31
N GLY A 89 12.43 2.89 -25.51
CA GLY A 89 12.79 3.43 -26.82
C GLY A 89 11.98 4.64 -27.29
N LYS A 90 11.04 5.15 -26.49
CA LYS A 90 10.29 6.38 -26.78
C LYS A 90 10.98 7.62 -26.18
N PRO A 91 10.82 8.83 -26.77
CA PRO A 91 11.33 10.06 -26.17
C PRO A 91 10.70 10.30 -24.79
N LEU A 92 11.51 10.54 -23.76
CA LEU A 92 11.03 10.73 -22.37
C LEU A 92 10.00 11.84 -22.26
N ALA A 93 10.15 12.93 -23.02
CA ALA A 93 9.19 14.04 -23.05
C ALA A 93 7.78 13.60 -23.48
N THR A 94 7.68 12.61 -24.38
CA THR A 94 6.39 12.12 -24.92
C THR A 94 5.70 11.09 -24.04
N ILE A 95 6.40 10.54 -23.04
CA ILE A 95 5.85 9.52 -22.15
C ILE A 95 4.97 10.21 -21.11
N ASP A 96 3.68 9.89 -21.17
CA ASP A 96 2.67 10.29 -20.20
C ASP A 96 2.63 9.27 -19.04
N THR A 97 3.17 9.66 -17.89
CA THR A 97 3.23 8.80 -16.70
C THR A 97 1.85 8.57 -16.08
N GLU A 98 0.94 9.55 -16.14
CA GLU A 98 -0.42 9.42 -15.63
C GLU A 98 -1.23 8.40 -16.45
N GLN A 99 -1.00 8.37 -17.76
CA GLN A 99 -1.59 7.36 -18.64
C GLN A 99 -1.11 5.95 -18.29
N LEU A 100 0.18 5.78 -17.97
CA LEU A 100 0.72 4.49 -17.52
C LEU A 100 0.05 4.03 -16.22
N GLU A 101 -0.05 4.92 -15.23
CA GLU A 101 -0.68 4.64 -13.94
C GLU A 101 -2.15 4.25 -14.12
N THR A 102 -2.90 5.04 -14.90
CA THR A 102 -4.32 4.83 -15.16
C THR A 102 -4.57 3.49 -15.85
N GLU A 103 -3.73 3.12 -16.82
CA GLU A 103 -3.84 1.82 -17.48
C GLU A 103 -3.58 0.66 -16.52
N LEU A 104 -2.54 0.77 -15.70
CA LEU A 104 -2.21 -0.27 -14.72
C LEU A 104 -3.30 -0.44 -13.67
N LEU A 105 -3.92 0.66 -13.22
CA LEU A 105 -5.01 0.64 -12.24
C LEU A 105 -6.30 -0.02 -12.76
N LYS A 106 -6.44 -0.27 -14.07
CA LYS A 106 -7.53 -1.11 -14.62
C LYS A 106 -7.41 -2.58 -14.19
N ASN A 107 -6.22 -3.02 -13.79
CA ASN A 107 -6.05 -4.35 -13.22
C ASN A 107 -6.48 -4.33 -11.74
N ASP A 108 -7.59 -5.02 -11.45
CA ASP A 108 -8.19 -5.08 -10.11
C ASP A 108 -7.28 -5.64 -9.01
N MET A 109 -6.13 -6.24 -9.32
CA MET A 109 -5.16 -6.71 -8.33
C MET A 109 -4.13 -5.63 -7.95
N ILE A 110 -4.06 -4.51 -8.68
CA ILE A 110 -3.19 -3.36 -8.37
C ILE A 110 -3.96 -2.39 -7.47
N SER A 111 -3.37 -2.06 -6.31
CA SER A 111 -3.96 -1.12 -5.36
C SER A 111 -3.46 0.31 -5.54
N ARG A 112 -2.24 0.46 -6.06
CA ARG A 112 -1.55 1.72 -6.37
C ARG A 112 -0.49 1.47 -7.45
N ALA A 113 -0.38 2.40 -8.39
CA ALA A 113 0.70 2.47 -9.36
C ALA A 113 1.25 3.90 -9.35
N GLU A 114 2.56 4.05 -9.32
CA GLU A 114 3.25 5.35 -9.41
C GLU A 114 4.32 5.27 -10.47
N ALA A 115 4.31 6.21 -11.40
CA ALA A 115 5.21 6.28 -12.53
C ALA A 115 5.96 7.61 -12.51
N TYR A 116 7.29 7.54 -12.59
CA TYR A 116 8.11 8.74 -12.68
C TYR A 116 9.35 8.53 -13.55
N LYS A 117 9.82 9.64 -14.13
CA LYS A 117 11.04 9.70 -14.95
C LYS A 117 12.24 9.84 -14.02
N THR A 118 13.28 9.05 -14.24
CA THR A 118 14.53 9.14 -13.46
C THR A 118 15.55 10.05 -14.17
N PRO A 119 16.49 10.67 -13.44
CA PRO A 119 17.60 11.41 -14.07
C PRO A 119 18.49 10.55 -14.97
N SER A 120 18.49 9.22 -14.78
CA SER A 120 19.21 8.27 -15.64
C SER A 120 18.52 7.99 -16.99
N GLY A 121 17.35 8.59 -17.23
CA GLY A 121 16.58 8.40 -18.45
C GLY A 121 15.78 7.09 -18.48
N ALA A 122 15.37 6.58 -17.31
CA ALA A 122 14.49 5.43 -17.18
C ALA A 122 13.08 5.87 -16.74
N ILE A 123 12.08 5.03 -17.03
CA ILE A 123 10.78 5.11 -16.37
C ILE A 123 10.78 4.13 -15.21
N LYS A 124 10.54 4.63 -14.00
CA LYS A 124 10.39 3.81 -12.81
C LYS A 124 8.92 3.70 -12.43
N LEU A 125 8.46 2.46 -12.27
CA LEU A 125 7.12 2.10 -11.82
C LEU A 125 7.18 1.48 -10.44
N GLU A 126 6.49 2.09 -9.47
CA GLU A 126 6.28 1.51 -8.15
C GLU A 126 4.85 0.99 -8.04
N ILE A 127 4.72 -0.32 -7.88
CA ILE A 127 3.43 -1.03 -7.84
C ILE A 127 3.20 -1.56 -6.43
N ARG A 128 1.98 -1.36 -5.92
CA ARG A 128 1.46 -2.04 -4.75
C ARG A 128 0.25 -2.87 -5.14
N GLN A 129 0.16 -4.08 -4.61
CA GLN A 129 -0.94 -4.99 -4.90
C GLN A 129 -2.04 -4.81 -3.85
N LYS A 130 -3.23 -5.32 -4.15
CA LYS A 130 -4.30 -5.44 -3.15
C LYS A 130 -4.00 -6.57 -2.17
N ILE A 131 -4.46 -6.40 -0.93
CA ILE A 131 -4.30 -7.37 0.14
C ILE A 131 -5.67 -8.02 0.39
N PRO A 132 -5.88 -9.28 -0.03
CA PRO A 132 -7.13 -9.97 0.25
C PRO A 132 -7.20 -10.37 1.72
N ILE A 133 -8.40 -10.27 2.31
CA ILE A 133 -8.66 -10.64 3.71
C ILE A 133 -9.72 -11.73 3.85
N LEU A 134 -10.46 -11.98 2.78
CA LEU A 134 -11.51 -12.99 2.73
C LEU A 134 -11.64 -13.51 1.30
N ARG A 135 -11.88 -14.81 1.15
CA ARG A 135 -12.29 -15.41 -0.13
C ARG A 135 -13.79 -15.66 -0.13
N VAL A 136 -14.48 -15.29 -1.20
CA VAL A 136 -15.90 -15.59 -1.42
C VAL A 136 -16.02 -16.66 -2.50
N ILE A 137 -16.68 -17.76 -2.17
CA ILE A 137 -17.08 -18.82 -3.11
C ILE A 137 -18.59 -18.99 -2.99
N SER A 138 -19.33 -18.28 -3.83
CA SER A 138 -20.80 -18.27 -3.79
C SER A 138 -21.41 -18.65 -5.13
N LEU A 139 -22.73 -18.81 -5.15
CA LEU A 139 -23.49 -18.98 -6.38
C LEU A 139 -23.37 -17.77 -7.34
N TYR A 140 -22.94 -16.62 -6.82
CA TYR A 140 -22.83 -15.36 -7.57
C TYR A 140 -21.41 -15.08 -8.07
N GLY A 141 -20.42 -15.88 -7.65
CA GLY A 141 -19.05 -15.74 -8.14
C GLY A 141 -17.98 -16.23 -7.18
N ASN A 142 -16.73 -16.15 -7.66
CA ASN A 142 -15.54 -16.52 -6.92
C ASN A 142 -14.54 -15.36 -6.98
N PHE A 143 -14.32 -14.69 -5.85
CA PHE A 143 -13.49 -13.49 -5.76
C PHE A 143 -12.95 -13.32 -4.33
N HIS A 144 -12.03 -12.39 -4.15
CA HIS A 144 -11.58 -11.97 -2.82
C HIS A 144 -12.17 -10.60 -2.46
N VAL A 145 -12.37 -10.39 -1.17
CA VAL A 145 -12.57 -9.05 -0.60
C VAL A 145 -11.22 -8.55 -0.07
N ASP A 146 -10.85 -7.33 -0.44
CA ASP A 146 -9.59 -6.70 -0.04
C ASP A 146 -9.73 -5.89 1.26
N SER A 147 -8.60 -5.56 1.88
CA SER A 147 -8.53 -4.82 3.14
C SER A 147 -9.07 -3.39 3.11
N ARG A 148 -9.42 -2.86 1.93
CA ARG A 148 -10.08 -1.56 1.74
C ARG A 148 -11.58 -1.72 1.40
N GLY A 149 -12.12 -2.93 1.45
CA GLY A 149 -13.53 -3.24 1.19
C GLY A 149 -13.89 -3.40 -0.28
N GLY A 150 -12.90 -3.31 -1.17
CA GLY A 150 -13.10 -3.62 -2.58
C GLY A 150 -13.08 -5.13 -2.86
N THR A 151 -13.34 -5.49 -4.11
CA THR A 151 -13.21 -6.87 -4.59
C THR A 151 -12.00 -7.00 -5.52
N MET A 152 -11.45 -8.20 -5.60
CA MET A 152 -10.41 -8.54 -6.58
C MET A 152 -10.59 -9.99 -7.08
N PRO A 153 -10.18 -10.30 -8.31
CA PRO A 153 -10.29 -11.66 -8.85
C PRO A 153 -9.41 -12.65 -8.08
N VAL A 154 -9.69 -13.94 -8.26
CA VAL A 154 -8.81 -15.00 -7.80
C VAL A 154 -7.62 -15.11 -8.75
N SER A 155 -6.40 -15.05 -8.22
CA SER A 155 -5.21 -15.28 -9.03
C SER A 155 -4.95 -16.78 -9.19
N PRO A 156 -4.65 -17.27 -10.41
CA PRO A 156 -4.24 -18.64 -10.62
C PRO A 156 -2.81 -18.92 -10.09
N ARG A 157 -2.05 -17.88 -9.75
CA ARG A 157 -0.63 -17.98 -9.42
C ARG A 157 -0.35 -18.06 -7.93
N HIS A 158 -1.31 -17.64 -7.10
CA HIS A 158 -1.12 -17.56 -5.66
C HIS A 158 -2.38 -17.98 -4.91
N VAL A 159 -2.19 -18.85 -3.93
CA VAL A 159 -3.24 -19.28 -3.00
C VAL A 159 -3.02 -18.54 -1.68
N ALA A 160 -3.94 -17.65 -1.35
CA ALA A 160 -3.94 -16.95 -0.07
C ALA A 160 -4.63 -17.82 1.00
N LEU A 161 -3.99 -17.97 2.16
CA LEU A 161 -4.57 -18.65 3.32
C LEU A 161 -5.48 -17.67 4.07
N LEU A 162 -6.77 -17.69 3.74
CA LEU A 162 -7.78 -16.78 4.25
C LEU A 162 -9.05 -17.56 4.64
N PRO A 163 -9.88 -17.03 5.56
CA PRO A 163 -11.22 -17.55 5.76
C PRO A 163 -12.02 -17.54 4.45
N VAL A 164 -12.88 -18.54 4.28
CA VAL A 164 -13.72 -18.69 3.09
C VAL A 164 -15.18 -18.43 3.45
N ALA A 165 -15.76 -17.41 2.83
CA ALA A 165 -17.20 -17.22 2.84
C ALA A 165 -17.88 -17.99 1.70
N SER A 166 -18.98 -18.66 2.01
CA SER A 166 -19.68 -19.56 1.09
C SER A 166 -21.19 -19.51 1.26
N GLY A 167 -21.93 -20.07 0.29
CA GLY A 167 -23.40 -20.06 0.29
C GLY A 167 -23.97 -18.85 -0.46
N TYR A 168 -24.99 -18.20 0.11
CA TYR A 168 -25.76 -17.11 -0.52
C TYR A 168 -25.12 -15.72 -0.29
N VAL A 169 -23.86 -15.59 -0.71
CA VAL A 169 -23.06 -14.36 -0.54
C VAL A 169 -23.09 -13.50 -1.80
N GLU A 170 -23.98 -12.51 -1.79
CA GLU A 170 -24.02 -11.44 -2.80
C GLU A 170 -22.88 -10.44 -2.62
N LYS A 171 -22.52 -9.71 -3.68
CA LYS A 171 -21.44 -8.71 -3.63
C LYS A 171 -21.70 -7.62 -2.58
N SER A 172 -22.95 -7.18 -2.42
CA SER A 172 -23.36 -6.19 -1.42
C SER A 172 -22.97 -6.66 0.00
N LEU A 173 -23.44 -7.83 0.40
CA LEU A 173 -23.11 -8.46 1.69
C LEU A 173 -21.60 -8.65 1.86
N ALA A 174 -20.92 -9.10 0.80
CA ALA A 174 -19.48 -9.31 0.82
C ALA A 174 -18.68 -8.04 1.14
N THR A 175 -19.13 -6.89 0.64
CA THR A 175 -18.48 -5.59 0.83
C THR A 175 -19.00 -4.80 2.03
N THR A 176 -20.03 -5.28 2.74
CA THR A 176 -20.59 -4.62 3.93
C THR A 176 -20.35 -5.44 5.20
N ASP A 177 -21.31 -6.26 5.62
CA ASP A 177 -21.31 -6.91 6.93
C ASP A 177 -20.24 -8.00 7.01
N LEU A 178 -20.07 -8.74 5.93
CA LEU A 178 -19.05 -9.77 5.84
C LEU A 178 -17.64 -9.16 5.77
N TYR A 179 -17.48 -8.01 5.13
CA TYR A 179 -16.23 -7.25 5.14
C TYR A 179 -15.89 -6.76 6.56
N ARG A 180 -16.86 -6.20 7.29
CA ARG A 180 -16.68 -5.79 8.70
C ARG A 180 -16.27 -6.97 9.57
N PHE A 181 -16.93 -8.12 9.40
CA PHE A 181 -16.60 -9.34 10.12
C PHE A 181 -15.19 -9.84 9.75
N ALA A 182 -14.81 -9.84 8.48
CA ALA A 182 -13.48 -10.23 8.03
C ALA A 182 -12.37 -9.32 8.59
N LEU A 183 -12.60 -8.00 8.66
CA LEU A 183 -11.68 -7.07 9.31
C LEU A 183 -11.51 -7.37 10.80
N PHE A 184 -12.61 -7.68 11.50
CA PHE A 184 -12.55 -8.11 12.90
C PHE A 184 -11.72 -9.38 13.06
N LEU A 185 -11.93 -10.40 12.20
CA LEU A 185 -11.12 -11.61 12.22
C LEU A 185 -9.65 -11.27 12.00
N GLN A 186 -9.31 -10.51 10.95
CA GLN A 186 -7.93 -10.13 10.66
C GLN A 186 -7.24 -9.42 11.83
N ALA A 187 -7.97 -8.56 12.55
CA ALA A 187 -7.46 -7.85 13.72
C ALA A 187 -7.30 -8.75 14.97
N ASN A 188 -8.03 -9.87 15.03
CA ASN A 188 -8.02 -10.79 16.16
C ASN A 188 -7.33 -12.11 15.79
N LYS A 189 -6.05 -12.27 16.17
CA LYS A 189 -5.25 -13.45 15.85
C LYS A 189 -5.94 -14.78 16.21
N PHE A 190 -6.59 -14.84 17.39
CA PHE A 190 -7.25 -16.07 17.82
C PHE A 190 -8.38 -16.44 16.87
N TRP A 191 -9.28 -15.51 16.56
CA TRP A 191 -10.41 -15.78 15.67
C TRP A 191 -9.99 -15.95 14.21
N ASN A 192 -8.97 -15.22 13.75
CA ASN A 192 -8.40 -15.41 12.41
C ASN A 192 -7.87 -16.83 12.20
N ASP A 193 -7.20 -17.39 13.20
CA ASP A 193 -6.64 -18.74 13.13
C ASP A 193 -7.74 -19.81 13.33
N GLN A 194 -8.76 -19.48 14.11
CA GLN A 194 -9.83 -20.40 14.51
C GLN A 194 -10.95 -20.52 13.47
N ILE A 195 -11.33 -19.47 12.73
CA ILE A 195 -12.44 -19.53 11.76
C ILE A 195 -11.92 -19.88 10.37
N GLU A 196 -12.34 -21.04 9.82
CA GLU A 196 -11.97 -21.45 8.46
C GLU A 196 -13.02 -21.07 7.42
N GLN A 197 -14.29 -21.32 7.74
CA GLN A 197 -15.39 -21.07 6.81
C GLN A 197 -16.51 -20.29 7.48
N ILE A 198 -17.09 -19.37 6.70
CA ILE A 198 -18.28 -18.59 7.03
C ILE A 198 -19.35 -18.99 6.02
N TYR A 199 -20.32 -19.79 6.45
CA TYR A 199 -21.42 -20.20 5.59
C TYR A 199 -22.62 -19.27 5.78
N VAL A 200 -23.14 -18.74 4.68
CA VAL A 200 -24.34 -17.89 4.67
C VAL A 200 -25.50 -18.66 4.05
N GLY A 201 -26.51 -18.94 4.88
CA GLY A 201 -27.75 -19.59 4.48
C GLY A 201 -28.63 -18.71 3.58
N GLN A 202 -29.63 -19.33 2.94
CA GLN A 202 -30.59 -18.60 2.10
C GLN A 202 -31.44 -17.61 2.91
N ASP A 203 -31.68 -17.94 4.17
CA ASP A 203 -32.33 -17.09 5.18
C ASP A 203 -31.41 -15.98 5.74
N LYS A 204 -30.20 -15.83 5.18
CA LYS A 204 -29.13 -14.93 5.61
C LYS A 204 -28.60 -15.24 7.01
N MET A 205 -28.91 -16.41 7.58
CA MET A 205 -28.31 -16.85 8.83
C MET A 205 -26.88 -17.34 8.56
N VAL A 206 -25.98 -16.97 9.47
CA VAL A 206 -24.56 -17.22 9.36
C VAL A 206 -24.17 -18.37 10.28
N GLU A 207 -23.36 -19.26 9.74
CA GLU A 207 -22.70 -20.32 10.47
C GLU A 207 -21.20 -20.21 10.30
N LEU A 208 -20.46 -20.45 11.38
CA LEU A 208 -19.01 -20.48 11.36
C LEU A 208 -18.55 -21.92 11.53
N VAL A 209 -17.59 -22.33 10.71
CA VAL A 209 -16.90 -23.61 10.83
C VAL A 209 -15.50 -23.32 11.33
N PRO A 210 -15.14 -23.80 12.54
CA PRO A 210 -13.82 -23.60 13.10
C PRO A 210 -12.80 -24.61 12.57
N ARG A 211 -11.52 -24.27 12.69
CA ARG A 211 -10.36 -25.13 12.41
C ARG A 211 -10.22 -26.27 13.41
N VAL A 212 -10.57 -26.02 14.66
CA VAL A 212 -10.43 -26.98 15.76
C VAL A 212 -11.80 -27.37 16.29
N GLY A 213 -11.99 -28.68 16.41
CA GLY A 213 -13.26 -29.31 16.75
C GLY A 213 -14.10 -29.58 15.51
N ASP A 214 -15.02 -30.52 15.64
CA ASP A 214 -15.99 -30.89 14.61
C ASP A 214 -17.40 -30.47 15.08
N HIS A 215 -17.59 -29.15 15.17
CA HIS A 215 -18.85 -28.51 15.53
C HIS A 215 -19.12 -27.30 14.65
N ARG A 216 -20.40 -27.03 14.36
CA ARG A 216 -20.83 -25.80 13.69
C ARG A 216 -21.21 -24.74 14.73
N ILE A 217 -20.85 -23.49 14.47
CA ILE A 217 -21.21 -22.36 15.33
C ILE A 217 -22.32 -21.59 14.64
N LEU A 218 -23.53 -21.56 15.21
CA LEU A 218 -24.64 -20.77 14.67
C LEU A 218 -24.51 -19.34 15.19
N LEU A 219 -24.02 -18.43 14.36
CA LEU A 219 -23.86 -17.01 14.69
C LEU A 219 -25.20 -16.26 14.59
N GLY A 220 -26.07 -16.67 13.65
CA GLY A 220 -27.29 -15.94 13.31
C GLY A 220 -26.99 -14.78 12.37
N SER A 221 -27.45 -13.57 12.68
CA SER A 221 -26.99 -12.36 11.98
C SER A 221 -25.60 -11.94 12.42
N PHE A 222 -24.97 -11.04 11.64
CA PHE A 222 -23.73 -10.37 12.04
C PHE A 222 -23.93 -9.34 13.17
N ASP A 223 -25.15 -9.10 13.65
CA ASP A 223 -25.37 -8.17 14.75
C ASP A 223 -24.66 -8.66 16.02
N ASN A 224 -23.95 -7.75 16.69
CA ASN A 224 -23.21 -8.00 17.93
C ASN A 224 -22.26 -9.22 17.85
N PHE A 225 -21.66 -9.48 16.68
CA PHE A 225 -20.77 -10.63 16.51
C PHE A 225 -19.58 -10.59 17.48
N GLU A 226 -19.12 -9.40 17.88
CA GLU A 226 -17.99 -9.22 18.81
C GLU A 226 -18.31 -9.83 20.18
N GLU A 227 -19.44 -9.43 20.77
CA GLU A 227 -19.94 -9.94 22.05
C GLU A 227 -20.22 -11.45 21.99
N LYS A 228 -20.85 -11.92 20.90
CA LYS A 228 -21.10 -13.35 20.67
C LYS A 228 -19.80 -14.16 20.66
N LEU A 229 -18.77 -13.66 19.98
CA LEU A 229 -17.47 -14.32 19.89
C LEU A 229 -16.69 -14.20 21.20
N GLU A 230 -16.80 -13.11 21.97
CA GLU A 230 -16.21 -13.02 23.30
C GLU A 230 -16.81 -14.09 24.24
N ASN A 231 -18.14 -14.23 24.25
CA ASN A 231 -18.83 -15.26 25.01
C ASN A 231 -18.41 -16.67 24.57
N LEU A 232 -18.27 -16.91 23.26
CA LEU A 232 -17.76 -18.18 22.75
C LEU A 232 -16.32 -18.44 23.19
N GLN A 233 -15.47 -17.41 23.25
CA GLN A 233 -14.10 -17.56 23.73
C GLN A 233 -14.06 -17.94 25.20
N LEU A 234 -14.93 -17.36 26.04
CA LEU A 234 -15.08 -17.75 27.43
C LEU A 234 -15.52 -19.22 27.56
N PHE A 235 -16.47 -19.65 26.74
CA PHE A 235 -16.89 -21.05 26.67
C PHE A 235 -15.73 -21.98 26.28
N TYR A 236 -14.91 -21.62 25.29
CA TYR A 236 -13.71 -22.39 24.93
C TYR A 236 -12.67 -22.44 26.03
N LYS A 237 -12.54 -21.38 26.84
CA LYS A 237 -11.57 -21.37 27.96
C LYS A 237 -12.05 -22.17 29.17
N GLN A 238 -13.36 -22.23 29.42
CA GLN A 238 -13.90 -22.80 30.66
C GLN A 238 -14.51 -24.18 30.48
N ALA A 239 -15.32 -24.38 29.43
CA ALA A 239 -16.09 -25.60 29.24
C ALA A 239 -15.33 -26.66 28.44
N ILE A 240 -14.65 -26.27 27.35
CA ILE A 240 -13.96 -27.22 26.47
C ILE A 240 -12.82 -28.00 27.17
N PRO A 241 -12.00 -27.42 28.07
CA PRO A 241 -10.97 -28.18 28.77
C PRO A 241 -11.54 -29.31 29.65
N VAL A 242 -12.77 -29.15 30.13
CA VAL A 242 -13.47 -30.14 30.95
C VAL A 242 -14.22 -31.16 30.10
N THR A 243 -14.79 -30.71 28.98
CA THR A 243 -15.74 -31.50 28.18
C THR A 243 -15.15 -32.15 26.93
N GLY A 244 -14.04 -31.63 26.43
CA GLY A 244 -13.43 -32.02 25.17
C GLY A 244 -14.11 -31.38 23.94
N TRP A 245 -13.35 -31.25 22.86
CA TRP A 245 -13.81 -30.69 21.58
C TRP A 245 -14.88 -31.55 20.88
N GLU A 246 -14.91 -32.85 21.14
CA GLU A 246 -15.79 -33.80 20.45
C GLU A 246 -17.19 -33.95 21.06
N LYS A 247 -17.49 -33.22 22.15
CA LYS A 247 -18.76 -33.41 22.87
C LYS A 247 -19.96 -32.83 22.13
N TYR A 248 -19.77 -31.76 21.38
CA TYR A 248 -20.85 -30.97 20.79
C TYR A 248 -20.79 -31.02 19.27
N SER A 249 -21.95 -31.10 18.62
CA SER A 249 -22.10 -30.99 17.16
C SER A 249 -22.43 -29.56 16.73
N VAL A 250 -23.13 -28.81 17.59
CA VAL A 250 -23.57 -27.44 17.33
C VAL A 250 -23.40 -26.58 18.56
N ILE A 251 -22.88 -25.37 18.38
CA ILE A 251 -22.83 -24.30 19.39
C ILE A 251 -23.65 -23.13 18.86
N ASN A 252 -24.76 -22.80 19.52
CA ASN A 252 -25.68 -21.77 19.06
C ASN A 252 -25.49 -20.47 19.87
N LEU A 253 -25.10 -19.40 19.17
CA LEU A 253 -24.84 -18.06 19.72
C LEU A 253 -25.97 -17.06 19.43
N ARG A 254 -27.11 -17.53 18.92
CA ARG A 254 -28.25 -16.66 18.56
C ARG A 254 -28.98 -16.10 19.78
N TYR A 255 -28.80 -16.70 20.95
CA TYR A 255 -29.44 -16.27 22.18
C TYR A 255 -28.53 -15.29 22.91
N LYS A 256 -29.12 -14.18 23.37
CA LYS A 256 -28.40 -13.21 24.18
C LYS A 256 -28.02 -13.85 25.52
N ASP A 257 -26.80 -13.61 25.98
CA ASP A 257 -26.24 -14.06 27.27
C ASP A 257 -26.25 -15.58 27.50
N GLN A 258 -26.49 -16.39 26.46
CA GLN A 258 -26.60 -17.84 26.58
C GLN A 258 -25.99 -18.56 25.39
N ILE A 259 -25.22 -19.61 25.67
CA ILE A 259 -24.69 -20.52 24.67
C ILE A 259 -25.43 -21.85 24.79
N VAL A 260 -26.15 -22.22 23.73
CA VAL A 260 -26.91 -23.47 23.68
C VAL A 260 -26.15 -24.46 22.81
N CYS A 261 -25.77 -25.60 23.40
CA CYS A 261 -25.02 -26.63 22.67
C CYS A 261 -25.89 -27.87 22.40
N THR A 262 -25.78 -28.41 21.19
CA THR A 262 -26.32 -29.72 20.83
C THR A 262 -25.21 -30.75 20.95
N ARG A 263 -25.46 -31.85 21.66
CA ARG A 263 -24.49 -32.95 21.81
C ARG A 263 -24.39 -33.75 20.51
N LYS A 264 -23.23 -34.39 20.31
CA LYS A 264 -23.12 -35.48 19.32
C LYS A 264 -23.93 -36.70 19.78
#